data_AF-A0A4S0MNW9-F1
#
_entry.id   AF-A0A4S0MNW9-F1
#
_cell.length_a   1.000
_cell.length_b   1.000
_cell.length_c   1.000
_cell.angle_alpha   90.00
_cell.angle_beta   90.00
_cell.angle_gamma   90.00
#
_symmetry.space_group_name_H-M   'P 1'
#
loop_
_entity.id
_entity.type
_entity.pdbx_description
1 polymer ?
#
loop_
_entity_poly.entity_id
_entity_poly.type
_entity_poly.pdbx_seq_one_letter_code
_entity_poly.pdbx_strand_id
1 'polypeptide(L)'
;VNHNSAERLSSYVASMQRLGFEPTVFGDTSDYTWDFERIGYEQTEKLIGNGGLPGKTILCNNDRLAFGVMAAAYSHGLKVGRKADCDLRVAAHDD
;
A
#
# COMPACT_ATOMS: atom_id res chain seq x y z
N VAL A 1 -7.66 -12.95 -11.19
CA VAL A 1 -7.12 -13.68 -10.02
C VAL A 1 -5.61 -13.56 -10.08
N ASN A 2 -5.04 -12.75 -9.18
CA ASN A 2 -3.63 -12.37 -9.24
C ASN A 2 -2.77 -13.42 -8.52
N HIS A 3 -2.34 -14.45 -9.26
CA HIS A 3 -1.47 -15.52 -8.80
C HIS A 3 -0.05 -15.04 -8.40
N ASN A 4 0.29 -13.77 -8.65
CA ASN A 4 1.67 -13.25 -8.51
C ASN A 4 1.90 -12.48 -7.19
N SER A 5 0.95 -12.50 -6.24
CA SER A 5 1.06 -11.75 -4.98
C SER A 5 2.30 -12.13 -4.15
N ALA A 6 2.57 -13.43 -4.01
CA ALA A 6 3.70 -13.93 -3.25
C ALA A 6 5.05 -13.62 -3.91
N GLU A 7 5.12 -13.70 -5.24
CA GLU A 7 6.33 -13.39 -6.01
C GLU A 7 6.65 -11.89 -5.96
N ARG A 8 5.63 -11.03 -6.07
CA ARG A 8 5.79 -9.56 -5.95
C ARG A 8 6.22 -9.15 -4.56
N LEU A 9 5.63 -9.76 -3.52
CA LEU A 9 6.06 -9.56 -2.15
C LEU A 9 7.52 -9.97 -1.97
N SER A 10 7.91 -11.16 -2.46
CA SER A 10 9.28 -11.65 -2.38
C SER A 10 10.26 -10.72 -3.11
N SER A 11 9.87 -10.21 -4.28
CA SER A 11 10.67 -9.26 -5.07
C SER A 11 10.84 -7.91 -4.37
N TYR A 12 9.78 -7.40 -3.72
CA TYR A 12 9.84 -6.20 -2.88
C TYR A 12 10.81 -6.40 -1.72
N VAL A 13 10.66 -7.49 -0.96
CA VAL A 13 11.51 -7.81 0.20
C VAL A 13 12.98 -7.92 -0.22
N ALA A 14 13.26 -8.69 -1.26
CA ALA A 14 14.62 -8.85 -1.79
C ALA A 14 15.23 -7.52 -2.25
N SER A 15 14.43 -6.65 -2.87
CA SER A 15 14.89 -5.33 -3.33
C SER A 15 15.22 -4.41 -2.17
N MET A 16 14.38 -4.36 -1.13
CA MET A 16 14.63 -3.57 0.07
C MET A 16 15.90 -4.03 0.78
N GLN A 17 16.05 -5.35 0.99
CA GLN A 17 17.24 -5.93 1.60
C GLN A 17 18.52 -5.64 0.80
N ARG A 18 18.48 -5.79 -0.53
CA ARG A 18 19.63 -5.49 -1.40
C ARG A 18 20.07 -4.03 -1.31
N LEU A 19 19.13 -3.12 -1.06
CA LEU A 19 19.38 -1.68 -0.91
C LEU A 19 19.72 -1.28 0.53
N GLY A 20 19.72 -2.22 1.49
CA GLY A 20 20.00 -1.96 2.89
C GLY A 20 18.84 -1.32 3.66
N PHE A 21 17.61 -1.41 3.15
CA PHE A 21 16.40 -0.92 3.83
C PHE A 21 15.65 -2.08 4.49
N GLU A 22 15.02 -1.80 5.64
CA GLU A 22 14.14 -2.75 6.30
C GLU A 22 12.80 -2.83 5.55
N PRO A 23 12.41 -4.01 5.01
CA PRO A 23 11.13 -4.17 4.33
C PRO A 23 9.97 -3.96 5.30
N THR A 24 9.02 -3.09 4.94
CA THR A 24 7.80 -2.89 5.74
C THR A 24 6.59 -3.36 4.95
N VAL A 25 5.90 -4.36 5.48
CA VAL A 25 4.73 -4.98 4.85
C VAL A 25 3.57 -4.91 5.84
N PHE A 26 2.41 -4.49 5.36
CA PHE A 26 1.20 -4.40 6.15
C PHE A 26 0.01 -4.92 5.35
N GLY A 27 -1.01 -5.39 6.06
CA GLY A 27 -2.15 -6.08 5.47
C GLY A 27 -1.95 -7.60 5.46
N ASP A 28 -3.08 -8.31 5.34
CA ASP A 28 -3.09 -9.76 5.28
C ASP A 28 -2.90 -10.22 3.83
N THR A 29 -1.89 -11.06 3.60
CA THR A 29 -1.61 -11.67 2.30
C THR A 29 -2.21 -13.06 2.16
N SER A 30 -2.86 -13.59 3.20
CA SER A 30 -3.34 -14.97 3.27
C SER A 30 -4.82 -15.12 2.93
N ASP A 31 -5.66 -14.14 3.28
CA ASP A 31 -7.10 -14.18 2.98
C ASP A 31 -7.43 -13.59 1.60
N TYR A 32 -7.71 -14.49 0.64
CA TYR A 32 -8.14 -14.11 -0.71
C TYR A 32 -9.63 -13.74 -0.70
N THR A 33 -9.93 -12.45 -0.62
CA THR A 33 -11.29 -11.92 -0.79
C THR A 33 -11.34 -10.98 -1.99
N TRP A 34 -12.55 -10.75 -2.54
CA TRP A 34 -12.75 -9.80 -3.63
C TRP A 34 -12.95 -8.35 -3.17
N ASP A 35 -12.84 -8.09 -1.86
CA ASP A 35 -13.08 -6.79 -1.23
C ASP A 35 -11.82 -5.92 -1.12
N PHE A 36 -10.97 -5.92 -2.16
CA PHE A 36 -9.66 -5.27 -2.11
C PHE A 36 -9.72 -3.77 -1.76
N GLU A 37 -10.69 -3.03 -2.28
CA GLU A 37 -10.88 -1.61 -1.96
C GLU A 37 -11.16 -1.39 -0.47
N ARG A 38 -12.05 -2.21 0.10
CA ARG A 38 -12.40 -2.13 1.53
C ARG A 38 -11.19 -2.49 2.40
N ILE A 39 -10.46 -3.54 2.04
CA ILE A 39 -9.22 -3.94 2.74
C ILE A 39 -8.19 -2.81 2.68
N GLY A 40 -7.95 -2.24 1.50
CA GLY A 40 -7.01 -1.13 1.32
C GLY A 40 -7.40 0.09 2.17
N TYR A 41 -8.69 0.40 2.24
CA TYR A 41 -9.23 1.48 3.06
C TYR A 41 -9.00 1.23 4.55
N GLU A 42 -9.50 0.11 5.09
CA GLU A 42 -9.47 -0.20 6.52
C GLU A 42 -8.03 -0.33 7.05
N GLN A 43 -7.12 -0.92 6.28
CA GLN A 43 -5.71 -1.04 6.67
C GLN A 43 -5.03 0.33 6.70
N THR A 44 -5.31 1.19 5.72
CA THR A 44 -4.74 2.54 5.67
C THR A 44 -5.29 3.42 6.79
N GLU A 45 -6.60 3.32 7.08
CA GLU A 45 -7.23 4.02 8.21
C GLU A 45 -6.54 3.67 9.53
N LYS A 46 -6.32 2.36 9.79
CA LYS A 46 -5.62 1.90 10.99
C LYS A 46 -4.20 2.45 11.08
N LEU A 47 -3.46 2.47 9.98
CA LEU A 47 -2.10 3.00 9.96
C LEU A 47 -2.07 4.51 10.25
N ILE A 48 -2.96 5.28 9.61
CA ILE A 48 -3.07 6.72 9.87
C ILE A 48 -3.44 6.98 11.34
N GLY A 49 -4.41 6.22 11.88
CA GLY A 49 -4.82 6.31 13.28
C GLY A 49 -3.72 5.95 14.29
N ASN A 50 -2.79 5.07 13.92
CA ASN A 50 -1.71 4.58 14.80
C ASN A 50 -0.42 5.42 14.76
N GLY A 51 -0.47 6.65 14.25
CA GLY A 51 0.68 7.55 14.21
C GLY A 51 1.26 7.77 12.80
N GLY A 52 0.57 7.32 11.77
CA GLY A 52 0.89 7.61 10.37
C GLY A 52 1.61 6.48 9.65
N LEU A 53 2.00 6.76 8.41
CA LEU A 53 2.63 5.79 7.53
C LEU A 53 4.14 5.69 7.79
N PRO A 54 4.74 4.49 7.67
CA PRO A 54 6.18 4.28 7.88
C PRO A 54 7.06 5.00 6.84
N GLY A 55 6.45 5.56 5.79
CA GLY A 55 7.10 6.39 4.79
C GLY A 55 6.10 7.14 3.94
N LYS A 56 6.60 7.91 2.96
CA LYS A 56 5.76 8.70 2.04
C LYS A 56 5.28 7.94 0.81
N THR A 57 5.53 6.63 0.72
CA THR A 57 5.16 5.83 -0.46
C THR A 57 4.62 4.48 -0.04
N ILE A 58 3.43 4.15 -0.54
CA ILE A 58 2.82 2.84 -0.43
C ILE A 58 2.87 2.16 -1.80
N LEU A 59 3.34 0.91 -1.81
CA LEU A 59 3.27 0.02 -2.97
C LEU A 59 2.15 -1.00 -2.72
N CYS A 60 1.06 -0.88 -3.48
CA CYS A 60 -0.07 -1.79 -3.45
C CYS A 60 0.15 -2.95 -4.44
N ASN A 61 -0.32 -4.15 -4.06
CA ASN A 61 -0.21 -5.31 -4.95
C ASN A 61 -1.14 -5.21 -6.18
N ASN A 62 -2.22 -4.44 -6.13
CA ASN A 62 -3.10 -4.18 -7.27
C ASN A 62 -3.77 -2.81 -7.16
N ASP A 63 -4.40 -2.38 -8.25
CA ASP A 63 -5.06 -1.07 -8.34
C ASP A 63 -6.28 -0.95 -7.43
N ARG A 64 -7.00 -2.05 -7.19
CA ARG A 64 -8.17 -2.07 -6.30
C ARG A 64 -7.77 -1.78 -4.86
N LEU A 65 -6.66 -2.34 -4.39
CA LEU A 65 -6.06 -1.97 -3.10
C LEU A 65 -5.67 -0.49 -3.10
N ALA A 66 -5.04 -0.02 -4.17
CA ALA A 66 -4.63 1.39 -4.28
C ALA A 66 -5.81 2.37 -4.23
N PHE A 67 -6.95 2.03 -4.84
CA PHE A 67 -8.17 2.83 -4.71
C PHE A 67 -8.64 2.91 -3.25
N GLY A 68 -8.59 1.79 -2.51
CA GLY A 68 -8.86 1.77 -1.08
C GLY A 68 -7.93 2.67 -0.28
N VAL A 69 -6.62 2.56 -0.51
CA VAL A 69 -5.59 3.40 0.14
C VAL A 69 -5.84 4.88 -0.15
N MET A 70 -6.09 5.24 -1.42
CA MET A 70 -6.36 6.63 -1.80
C MET A 70 -7.64 7.17 -1.15
N ALA A 71 -8.71 6.36 -1.11
CA ALA A 71 -9.96 6.75 -0.47
C ALA A 71 -9.77 7.04 1.03
N ALA A 72 -9.01 6.22 1.75
CA ALA A 72 -8.68 6.45 3.16
C ALA A 72 -7.78 7.69 3.33
N ALA A 73 -6.77 7.87 2.49
CA ALA A 73 -5.93 9.06 2.56
C ALA A 73 -6.76 10.35 2.38
N TYR A 74 -7.66 10.37 1.39
CA TYR A 74 -8.54 11.51 1.16
C TYR A 74 -9.57 11.74 2.27
N SER A 75 -10.10 10.69 2.90
CA SER A 75 -11.03 10.85 4.03
C SER A 75 -10.36 11.50 5.25
N HIS A 76 -9.04 11.36 5.38
CA HIS A 76 -8.20 12.05 6.38
C HIS A 76 -7.61 13.39 5.90
N GLY A 77 -8.00 13.88 4.73
CA GLY A 77 -7.52 15.16 4.19
C GLY A 77 -6.08 15.13 3.69
N LEU A 78 -5.48 13.96 3.49
CA LEU A 78 -4.12 13.81 2.97
C LEU A 78 -4.09 13.97 1.46
N LYS A 79 -3.08 14.67 0.95
CA LYS A 79 -2.84 14.86 -0.49
C LYS A 79 -2.05 13.68 -1.06
N VAL A 80 -2.68 12.91 -1.93
CA VAL A 80 -2.00 11.86 -2.69
C VAL A 80 -1.46 12.42 -4.00
N GLY A 81 -0.16 12.28 -4.26
CA GLY A 81 0.42 12.72 -5.53
C GLY A 81 1.95 12.66 -5.59
N ARG A 82 2.51 12.96 -6.77
CA ARG A 82 3.96 12.86 -7.07
C ARG A 82 4.75 14.11 -6.72
N LYS A 83 4.11 15.20 -6.33
CA LYS A 83 4.76 16.48 -6.04
C LYS A 83 5.36 16.49 -4.63
N ALA A 84 6.16 17.50 -4.33
CA ALA A 84 6.80 17.65 -3.02
C ALA A 84 5.82 18.09 -1.91
N ASP A 85 4.71 18.74 -2.30
CA ASP A 85 3.64 19.22 -1.42
C ASP A 85 2.53 18.16 -1.17
N CYS A 86 2.74 16.92 -1.65
CA CYS A 86 1.87 15.79 -1.36
C CYS A 86 2.34 15.04 -0.11
N ASP A 87 1.39 14.55 0.67
CA ASP A 87 1.64 13.83 1.91
C ASP A 87 2.05 12.37 1.63
N LEU A 88 1.47 11.77 0.58
CA LEU A 88 1.65 10.36 0.23
C LEU A 88 1.75 10.14 -1.29
N ARG A 89 2.50 9.11 -1.69
CA ARG A 89 2.50 8.51 -3.03
C ARG A 89 1.93 7.09 -2.95
N VAL A 90 1.08 6.74 -3.91
CA VAL A 90 0.57 5.37 -4.06
C VAL A 90 1.01 4.85 -5.42
N ALA A 91 1.59 3.65 -5.43
CA ALA A 91 1.94 2.90 -6.63
C ALA A 91 1.25 1.53 -6.58
N ALA A 92 0.89 0.97 -7.73
CA ALA A 92 0.23 -0.32 -7.82
C ALA A 92 0.72 -1.07 -9.06
N HIS A 93 0.42 -2.37 -9.10
CA HIS A 93 0.81 -3.23 -10.20
C HIS A 93 -0.34 -4.21 -10.50
N ASP A 94 -1.24 -3.92 -11.42
CA ASP A 94 -2.22 -4.93 -11.92
C ASP A 94 -2.43 -4.80 -13.43
N ASP A 95 -2.22 -3.60 -13.99
CA ASP A 95 -2.04 -3.31 -15.42
C ASP A 95 -1.14 -2.06 -15.60
#